data_AF-A0A821G5M7-F1
#
_entry.id   AF-A0A821G5M7-F1
#
_cell.length_a   1.000
_cell.length_b   1.000
_cell.length_c   1.000
_cell.angle_alpha   90.00
_cell.angle_beta   90.00
_cell.angle_gamma   90.00
#
_symmetry.space_group_name_H-M   'P 1'
#
loop_
_entity.id
_entity.type
_entity.pdbx_description
1 polymer ?
#
loop_
_entity_poly.entity_id
_entity_poly.type
_entity_poly.pdbx_seq_one_letter_code
_entity_poly.pdbx_strand_id
1 'polypeptide(L)'
;MTPQPPPIFVIPGMRVACMPYTALVAATLECFFDPVCLNATAQQISILPPTIWPEALNSSIPSRFSRTSSISSLLEAQMVETWETQISFSNYYNACSPTECTYTRTNRGNVIYVITTLLGLFGGLLVALRIISPLSIQFLRYIQENYLKTKRRIPVQQPKLGIRIRIR
;
A
#
# COMPACT_ATOMS: atom_id res chain seq x y z
N MET A 1 36.70 11.71 -0.79
CA MET A 1 36.02 12.43 0.30
C MET A 1 36.50 13.86 0.25
N THR A 2 35.70 14.79 -0.26
CA THR A 2 36.08 16.21 -0.31
C THR A 2 35.94 16.81 1.09
N PRO A 3 36.87 17.68 1.52
CA PRO A 3 36.80 18.34 2.81
C PRO A 3 35.59 19.27 2.82
N GLN A 4 34.66 19.06 3.74
CA GLN A 4 33.56 20.00 3.95
C GLN A 4 34.12 21.28 4.58
N PRO A 5 33.67 22.48 4.15
CA PRO A 5 34.03 23.72 4.80
C PRO A 5 33.60 23.70 6.28
N PRO A 6 34.34 24.35 7.18
CA PRO A 6 34.01 24.34 8.60
C PRO A 6 32.61 24.95 8.81
N PRO A 7 31.70 24.25 9.48
CA PRO A 7 30.35 24.75 9.74
C PRO A 7 30.42 25.97 10.67
N ILE A 8 29.71 27.04 10.28
CA ILE A 8 29.61 28.31 11.03
C ILE A 8 28.85 28.11 12.36
N PHE A 9 28.06 27.04 12.46
CA PHE A 9 27.30 26.66 13.65
C PHE A 9 27.06 25.15 13.64
N VAL A 10 27.34 24.47 14.76
CA VAL A 10 27.15 23.03 14.92
C VAL A 10 26.13 22.79 16.02
N ILE A 11 25.05 22.08 15.68
CA ILE A 11 23.99 21.72 16.62
C ILE A 11 24.29 20.32 17.16
N PRO A 12 24.55 20.17 18.47
CA PRO A 12 24.71 18.86 19.10
C PRO A 12 23.58 17.90 18.75
N GLY A 13 23.95 16.68 18.35
CA GLY A 13 23.00 15.64 17.97
C GLY A 13 22.47 15.71 16.54
N MET A 14 22.53 16.84 15.85
CA MET A 14 22.12 16.91 14.44
C MET A 14 23.16 16.32 13.50
N ARG A 15 22.70 15.62 12.45
CA ARG A 15 23.54 15.04 11.41
C ARG A 15 23.16 15.64 10.05
N VAL A 16 24.12 15.65 9.14
CA VAL A 16 23.92 16.08 7.74
C VAL A 16 24.15 14.88 6.85
N ALA A 17 23.25 14.66 5.90
CA ALA A 17 23.31 13.59 4.92
C ALA A 17 22.72 14.06 3.58
N CYS A 18 22.91 13.27 2.52
CA CYS A 18 22.36 13.58 1.20
C CYS A 18 20.82 13.56 1.20
N MET A 19 20.21 12.71 2.04
CA MET A 19 18.76 12.68 2.22
C MET A 19 18.37 13.19 3.61
N PRO A 20 17.35 14.07 3.71
CA PRO A 20 16.90 14.61 5.00
C PRO A 20 16.43 13.51 5.94
N TYR A 21 15.82 12.45 5.41
CA TYR A 21 15.43 11.28 6.19
C TYR A 21 16.63 10.59 6.87
N THR A 22 17.70 10.32 6.12
CA THR A 22 18.90 9.66 6.68
C THR A 22 19.62 10.54 7.70
N ALA A 23 19.58 11.85 7.51
CA ALA A 23 20.09 12.83 8.48
C ALA A 23 19.24 12.82 9.76
N LEU A 24 17.91 12.82 9.62
CA LEU A 24 16.97 12.82 10.74
C LEU A 24 17.09 11.55 11.59
N VAL A 25 17.05 10.39 10.95
CA VAL A 25 17.07 9.10 11.66
C VAL A 25 18.39 8.87 12.42
N ALA A 26 19.50 9.41 11.91
CA ALA A 26 20.81 9.37 12.56
C ALA A 26 21.02 10.47 13.62
N ALA A 27 20.11 11.44 13.73
CA ALA A 27 20.22 12.52 14.71
C ALA A 27 19.75 12.09 16.11
N THR A 28 20.19 12.82 17.12
CA THR A 28 19.78 12.67 18.53
C THR A 28 19.03 13.92 19.01
N LEU A 29 18.24 13.81 20.08
CA LEU A 29 17.43 14.92 20.62
C LEU A 29 18.15 15.73 21.71
N GLU A 30 19.48 15.66 21.78
CA GLU A 30 20.28 16.29 22.85
C GLU A 30 20.00 17.80 22.99
N CYS A 31 19.91 18.52 21.86
CA CYS A 31 19.66 19.97 21.83
C CYS A 31 18.30 20.37 22.45
N PHE A 32 17.31 19.46 22.46
CA PHE A 32 15.98 19.75 23.02
C PHE A 32 15.99 19.86 24.55
N PHE A 33 17.02 19.33 25.22
CA PHE A 33 17.18 19.40 26.67
C PHE A 33 18.14 20.50 27.12
N ASP A 34 18.78 21.20 26.18
CA ASP A 34 19.73 22.28 26.47
C ASP A 34 19.15 23.63 26.03
N PRO A 35 18.84 24.54 26.97
CA PRO A 35 18.25 25.84 26.66
C PRO A 35 19.18 26.73 25.82
N VAL A 36 20.50 26.58 25.95
CA VAL A 36 21.47 27.36 25.17
C VAL A 36 21.46 26.91 23.72
N CYS A 37 21.50 25.59 23.50
CA CYS A 37 21.41 25.02 22.16
C CYS A 37 20.09 25.39 21.49
N LEU A 38 18.97 25.16 22.18
CA LEU A 38 17.64 25.37 21.65
C LEU A 38 17.40 26.85 21.27
N ASN A 39 17.82 27.78 22.12
CA ASN A 39 17.74 29.22 21.82
C ASN A 39 18.62 29.61 20.61
N ALA A 40 19.85 29.11 20.54
CA ALA A 40 20.74 29.37 19.41
C ALA A 40 20.16 28.83 18.09
N THR A 41 19.54 27.64 18.11
CA THR A 41 18.86 27.10 16.91
C THR A 41 17.64 27.93 16.51
N ALA A 42 16.83 28.36 17.46
CA ALA A 42 15.63 29.18 17.18
C ALA A 42 15.99 30.51 16.52
N GLN A 43 17.08 31.16 16.96
CA GLN A 43 17.58 32.41 16.38
C GLN A 43 18.02 32.24 14.92
N GLN A 44 18.67 31.11 14.59
CA GLN A 44 19.09 30.84 13.22
C GLN A 44 17.91 30.56 12.29
N ILE A 45 16.84 29.96 12.82
CA ILE A 45 15.73 29.49 11.98
C ILE A 45 14.83 30.64 11.51
N SER A 46 14.84 31.85 12.07
CA SER A 46 14.11 33.06 11.59
C SER A 46 12.60 32.95 11.33
N ILE A 47 12.00 31.76 11.47
CA ILE A 47 10.58 31.48 11.20
C ILE A 47 9.71 31.82 12.44
N LEU A 48 10.29 31.85 13.63
CA LEU A 48 9.57 32.10 14.88
C LEU A 48 9.52 33.60 15.20
N PRO A 49 8.34 34.17 15.49
CA PRO A 49 8.26 35.53 16.01
C PRO A 49 8.98 35.62 17.37
N PRO A 50 9.54 36.79 17.73
CA PRO A 50 10.36 36.98 18.94
C PRO A 50 9.58 36.80 20.27
N THR A 51 8.31 36.44 20.20
CA THR A 51 7.42 36.18 21.34
C THR A 51 7.21 34.69 21.64
N ILE A 52 7.61 33.78 20.75
CA ILE A 52 7.42 32.33 20.91
C ILE A 52 8.80 31.67 20.95
N TRP A 53 9.35 31.54 22.15
CA TRP A 53 10.62 30.85 22.38
C TRP A 53 10.35 29.42 22.83
N PRO A 54 10.99 28.42 22.21
CA PRO A 54 10.86 27.03 22.65
C PRO A 54 11.48 26.86 24.04
N GLU A 55 10.73 26.25 24.95
CA GLU A 55 11.21 25.88 26.28
C GLU A 55 11.95 24.53 26.22
N ALA A 56 13.09 24.44 26.90
CA ALA A 56 13.88 23.21 26.94
C ALA A 56 13.14 22.10 27.72
N LEU A 57 13.25 20.87 27.24
CA LEU A 57 12.66 19.71 27.90
C LEU A 57 13.33 19.47 29.26
N ASN A 58 12.52 19.07 30.23
CA ASN A 58 12.98 18.82 31.58
C ASN A 58 13.74 17.48 31.65
N SER A 59 15.06 17.57 31.84
CA SER A 59 15.93 16.39 31.96
C SER A 59 15.76 15.58 33.25
N SER A 60 15.03 16.10 34.23
CA SER A 60 14.76 15.43 35.51
C SER A 60 13.57 14.47 35.45
N ILE A 61 12.77 14.52 34.37
CA ILE A 61 11.65 13.60 34.18
C ILE A 61 12.22 12.27 33.64
N PRO A 62 11.94 11.13 34.29
CA PRO A 62 12.41 9.84 33.79
C PRO A 62 11.72 9.52 32.47
N SER A 63 12.51 9.32 31.43
CA SER A 63 12.09 8.80 30.12
C SER A 63 12.72 7.44 29.90
N ARG A 64 12.05 6.59 29.12
CA ARG A 64 12.59 5.31 28.66
C ARG A 64 13.77 5.51 27.71
N PHE A 65 13.86 6.67 27.05
CA PHE A 65 14.90 6.99 26.08
C PHE A 65 15.96 7.94 26.67
N SER A 66 17.23 7.66 26.39
CA SER A 66 18.33 8.57 26.74
C SER A 66 18.34 9.80 25.82
N ARG A 67 18.84 10.94 26.31
CA ARG A 67 19.09 12.14 25.48
C ARG A 67 19.98 11.86 24.26
N THR A 68 20.91 10.91 24.40
CA THR A 68 21.84 10.48 23.37
C THR A 68 21.30 9.39 22.46
N SER A 69 20.05 8.97 22.65
CA SER A 69 19.43 7.98 21.78
C SER A 69 19.11 8.57 20.40
N SER A 70 19.36 7.79 19.36
CA SER A 70 19.08 8.20 18.00
C SER A 70 17.59 8.16 17.70
N ILE A 71 17.12 9.04 16.83
CA ILE A 71 15.73 9.06 16.36
C ILE A 71 15.33 7.71 15.76
N SER A 72 16.26 6.97 15.14
CA SER A 72 16.00 5.60 14.68
C SER A 72 15.51 4.69 15.80
N SER A 73 16.18 4.71 16.95
CA SER A 73 15.83 3.89 18.12
C SER A 73 14.47 4.30 18.71
N LEU A 74 14.15 5.59 18.66
CA LEU A 74 12.83 6.08 19.06
C LEU A 74 11.75 5.56 18.12
N LEU A 75 11.97 5.65 16.81
CA LEU A 75 11.01 5.19 15.79
C LEU A 75 10.80 3.67 15.84
N GLU A 76 11.85 2.88 16.04
CA GLU A 76 11.75 1.42 16.22
C GLU A 76 10.85 1.06 17.40
N ALA A 77 10.90 1.87 18.46
CA ALA A 77 10.05 1.70 19.63
C ALA A 77 8.79 2.58 19.60
N GLN A 78 8.42 3.08 18.41
CA GLN A 78 7.21 3.87 18.15
C GLN A 78 7.07 5.12 19.03
N MET A 79 8.18 5.63 19.56
CA MET A 79 8.23 6.76 20.50
C MET A 79 7.36 6.55 21.76
N VAL A 80 7.08 5.29 22.12
CA VAL A 80 6.27 4.97 23.29
C VAL A 80 7.14 4.95 24.55
N GLU A 81 6.79 5.81 25.50
CA GLU A 81 7.44 5.92 26.81
C GLU A 81 7.01 4.79 27.75
N THR A 82 5.70 4.57 27.89
CA THR A 82 5.12 3.53 28.74
C THR A 82 3.96 2.84 28.04
N TRP A 83 3.90 1.51 28.18
CA TRP A 83 2.76 0.71 27.77
C TRP A 83 1.88 0.48 28.98
N GLU A 84 0.82 1.27 29.12
CA GLU A 84 -0.17 1.02 30.16
C GLU A 84 -1.05 -0.15 29.71
N THR A 85 -1.17 -1.18 30.55
CA THR A 85 -1.99 -2.36 30.23
C THR A 85 -3.43 -2.21 30.72
N GLN A 86 -3.68 -1.24 31.61
CA GLN A 86 -4.99 -0.92 32.16
C GLN A 86 -5.59 0.31 31.46
N ILE A 87 -5.86 0.19 30.16
CA ILE A 87 -6.49 1.28 29.40
C ILE A 87 -8.00 1.09 29.44
N SER A 88 -8.71 2.11 29.94
CA SER A 88 -10.16 2.21 29.79
C SER A 88 -10.49 2.54 28.33
N PHE A 89 -10.84 1.52 27.54
CA PHE A 89 -11.24 1.70 26.15
C PHE A 89 -12.41 2.68 26.01
N SER A 90 -13.37 2.68 26.96
CA SER A 90 -14.49 3.61 26.94
C SER A 90 -14.05 5.07 27.02
N ASN A 91 -13.08 5.39 27.89
CA ASN A 91 -12.54 6.74 28.01
C ASN A 91 -11.76 7.15 26.75
N TYR A 92 -10.99 6.23 26.17
CA TYR A 92 -10.26 6.46 24.91
C TYR A 92 -11.21 6.74 23.74
N TYR A 93 -12.27 5.92 23.58
CA TYR A 93 -13.28 6.12 22.54
C TYR A 93 -14.07 7.42 22.73
N ASN A 94 -14.40 7.79 23.97
CA ASN A 94 -15.08 9.05 24.26
C ASN A 94 -14.19 10.27 23.93
N ALA A 95 -12.89 10.20 24.21
CA ALA A 95 -11.95 11.28 23.89
C ALA A 95 -11.72 11.41 22.39
N CYS A 96 -11.63 10.29 21.66
CA CYS A 96 -11.39 10.30 20.22
C CYS A 96 -12.67 10.49 19.39
N SER A 97 -13.85 10.28 19.97
CA SER A 97 -15.21 10.39 19.39
C SER A 97 -15.23 10.26 17.86
N PRO A 98 -14.83 9.10 17.30
CA PRO A 98 -14.73 8.94 15.86
C PRO A 98 -16.13 9.08 15.24
N THR A 99 -16.26 9.93 14.23
CA THR A 99 -17.53 10.15 13.50
C THR A 99 -17.99 8.91 12.75
N GLU A 100 -17.05 8.06 12.32
CA GLU A 100 -17.29 6.82 11.61
C GLU A 100 -16.38 5.72 12.16
N CYS A 101 -16.96 4.58 12.54
CA CYS A 101 -16.21 3.43 13.01
C CYS A 101 -15.89 2.50 11.83
N THR A 102 -14.63 2.48 11.40
CA THR A 102 -14.15 1.48 10.45
C THR A 102 -13.56 0.29 11.20
N TYR A 103 -14.24 -0.84 11.15
CA TYR A 103 -13.69 -2.09 11.66
C TYR A 103 -12.96 -2.81 10.52
N THR A 104 -11.66 -3.00 10.68
CA THR A 104 -10.91 -3.92 9.82
C THR A 104 -11.20 -5.34 10.31
N ARG A 105 -12.06 -6.08 9.60
CA ARG A 105 -12.14 -7.53 9.79
C ARG A 105 -10.83 -8.15 9.32
N THR A 106 -9.89 -8.32 10.24
CA THR A 106 -8.73 -9.19 10.04
C THR A 106 -9.21 -10.63 10.06
N ASN A 107 -9.83 -11.06 8.97
CA ASN A 107 -10.14 -12.46 8.76
C ASN A 107 -8.80 -13.18 8.56
N ARG A 108 -8.17 -13.59 9.68
CA ARG A 108 -7.03 -14.52 9.65
C ARG A 108 -7.48 -15.68 8.80
N GLY A 109 -6.97 -15.77 7.58
CA GLY A 109 -7.50 -16.62 6.52
C GLY A 109 -7.80 -18.01 7.08
N ASN A 110 -9.09 -18.27 7.34
CA ASN A 110 -9.48 -19.50 7.99
C ASN A 110 -9.16 -20.61 7.00
N VAL A 111 -8.17 -21.45 7.32
CA VAL A 111 -7.67 -22.51 6.43
C VAL A 111 -8.83 -23.37 5.91
N ILE A 112 -9.84 -23.58 6.75
CA ILE A 112 -11.09 -24.28 6.41
C ILE A 112 -11.82 -23.57 5.26
N TYR A 113 -11.93 -22.24 5.31
CA TYR A 113 -12.58 -21.44 4.26
C TYR A 113 -11.85 -21.56 2.92
N VAL A 114 -10.52 -21.57 2.93
CA VAL A 114 -9.71 -21.75 1.71
C VAL A 114 -9.95 -23.14 1.11
N ILE A 115 -9.92 -24.19 1.94
CA ILE A 115 -10.14 -25.57 1.49
C ILE A 115 -11.56 -25.75 0.94
N THR A 116 -12.59 -25.26 1.63
CA THR A 116 -13.97 -25.38 1.15
C THR A 116 -14.19 -24.64 -0.17
N THR A 117 -13.52 -23.49 -0.36
CA THR A 117 -13.63 -22.72 -1.60
C THR A 117 -12.97 -23.46 -2.76
N LEU A 118 -11.81 -24.08 -2.55
CA LEU A 118 -11.14 -24.88 -3.59
C LEU A 118 -11.97 -26.11 -3.97
N LEU A 119 -12.49 -26.85 -2.97
CA LEU A 119 -13.35 -28.02 -3.22
C LEU A 119 -14.62 -27.62 -3.97
N GLY A 120 -15.25 -26.50 -3.60
CA GLY A 120 -16.41 -25.95 -4.28
C GLY A 120 -16.11 -25.53 -5.73
N LEU A 121 -14.94 -24.94 -5.98
CA LEU A 121 -14.52 -24.53 -7.31
C LEU A 121 -14.27 -25.74 -8.22
N PHE A 122 -13.51 -26.74 -7.75
CA PHE A 122 -13.25 -27.95 -8.54
C PHE A 122 -14.53 -28.75 -8.79
N GLY A 123 -15.36 -28.93 -7.75
CA GLY A 123 -16.63 -29.63 -7.87
C GLY A 123 -17.61 -28.92 -8.80
N GLY A 124 -17.77 -27.61 -8.62
CA GLY A 124 -18.66 -26.79 -9.44
C GLY A 124 -18.22 -26.73 -10.90
N LEU A 125 -16.92 -26.57 -11.15
CA LEU A 125 -16.38 -26.48 -12.51
C LEU A 125 -16.61 -27.78 -13.29
N LEU A 126 -16.35 -28.95 -12.68
CA LEU A 126 -16.56 -30.25 -13.32
C LEU A 126 -18.04 -30.49 -13.66
N VAL A 127 -18.95 -30.15 -12.75
CA VAL A 127 -20.39 -30.29 -12.97
C VAL A 127 -20.86 -29.33 -14.07
N ALA A 128 -20.45 -28.07 -14.02
CA ALA A 128 -20.78 -27.08 -15.05
C ALA A 128 -20.30 -27.51 -16.43
N LEU A 129 -19.05 -27.98 -16.54
CA LEU A 129 -18.49 -28.44 -17.82
C LEU A 129 -19.23 -29.66 -18.39
N ARG A 130 -19.67 -30.57 -17.51
CA ARG A 130 -20.47 -31.74 -17.90
C ARG A 130 -21.86 -31.36 -18.42
N ILE A 131 -22.44 -30.26 -17.95
CA ILE A 131 -23.72 -29.73 -18.41
C ILE A 131 -23.54 -28.91 -19.71
N ILE A 132 -22.48 -28.11 -19.79
CA ILE A 132 -22.19 -27.26 -20.95
C ILE A 132 -21.75 -28.09 -22.16
N SER A 133 -21.05 -29.22 -21.96
CA SER A 133 -20.58 -30.05 -23.08
C SER A 133 -21.68 -30.61 -24.00
N PRO A 134 -22.80 -31.22 -23.53
CA PRO A 134 -23.87 -31.62 -24.43
C PRO A 134 -24.60 -30.41 -25.03
N LEU A 135 -24.79 -29.34 -24.26
CA LEU A 135 -25.45 -28.12 -24.74
C LEU A 135 -24.68 -27.48 -25.90
N SER A 136 -23.36 -27.36 -25.76
CA SER A 136 -22.48 -26.78 -26.78
C SER A 136 -22.48 -27.62 -28.06
N ILE A 137 -22.46 -28.95 -27.98
CA ILE A 137 -22.56 -29.82 -29.15
C ILE A 137 -23.93 -29.67 -29.84
N GLN A 138 -25.02 -29.65 -29.09
CA GLN A 138 -26.36 -29.45 -29.66
C GLN A 138 -26.51 -28.07 -30.32
N PHE A 139 -25.96 -27.03 -29.69
CA PHE A 139 -25.96 -25.68 -30.22
C PHE A 139 -25.15 -25.57 -31.52
N LEU A 140 -23.96 -26.19 -31.58
CA LEU A 140 -23.14 -26.25 -32.79
C LEU A 140 -23.86 -26.98 -33.93
N ARG A 141 -24.53 -28.11 -33.64
CA ARG A 141 -25.35 -28.84 -34.64
C ARG A 141 -26.50 -27.98 -35.16
N TYR A 142 -27.21 -27.30 -34.26
CA TYR A 142 -28.30 -26.39 -34.62
C TYR A 142 -27.83 -25.26 -35.56
N ILE A 143 -26.66 -24.67 -35.28
CA ILE A 143 -26.07 -23.65 -36.16
C ILE A 143 -25.69 -24.24 -37.52
N GLN A 144 -25.03 -25.40 -37.56
CA GLN A 144 -24.62 -26.05 -38.81
C GLN A 144 -25.81 -26.37 -39.71
N GLU A 145 -26.90 -26.90 -39.15
CA GLU A 145 -28.11 -27.21 -39.91
C GLU A 145 -28.74 -25.96 -40.53
N ASN A 146 -28.77 -24.85 -39.79
CA ASN A 146 -29.31 -23.58 -40.28
C ASN A 146 -28.41 -22.92 -41.35
N TYR A 147 -27.08 -23.03 -41.21
CA TYR A 147 -26.13 -22.60 -42.23
C TYR A 147 -26.24 -23.43 -43.52
N LEU A 148 -26.38 -24.76 -43.42
CA LEU A 148 -26.54 -25.65 -44.57
C LEU A 148 -27.88 -25.46 -45.30
N LYS A 149 -28.97 -25.21 -44.55
CA LYS A 149 -30.28 -24.84 -45.11
C LYS A 149 -30.22 -23.51 -45.86
N THR A 150 -29.48 -22.53 -45.33
CA THR A 150 -29.28 -21.22 -45.98
C THR A 150 -28.43 -21.34 -47.25
N LYS A 151 -27.36 -22.15 -47.23
CA LYS A 151 -26.51 -22.41 -48.41
C LYS A 151 -27.26 -23.13 -49.55
N ARG A 152 -28.22 -24.02 -49.26
CA ARG A 152 -29.06 -24.66 -50.29
C ARG A 152 -30.07 -23.71 -50.95
N ARG A 153 -30.43 -22.58 -50.33
CA ARG A 153 -31.33 -21.58 -50.95
C ARG A 153 -30.62 -20.59 -51.88
N ILE A 154 -29.28 -20.58 -51.92
CA ILE A 154 -28.51 -19.75 -52.85
C ILE A 154 -28.31 -20.57 -54.14
N PRO A 155 -28.87 -20.17 -55.30
CA PRO A 155 -28.64 -20.89 -56.54
C PRO A 155 -27.17 -20.77 -56.95
N VAL A 156 -26.54 -21.90 -57.22
CA VAL A 156 -25.20 -21.98 -57.81
C VAL A 156 -25.29 -21.48 -59.25
N GLN A 157 -24.78 -20.28 -59.52
CA GLN A 157 -24.51 -19.80 -60.86
C GLN A 157 -23.42 -20.70 -61.48
N GLN A 158 -23.83 -21.59 -62.38
CA GLN A 158 -22.92 -22.41 -63.19
C GLN A 158 -22.09 -21.49 -64.11
N PRO A 159 -20.74 -21.50 -64.08
CA PRO A 159 -19.95 -20.81 -65.09
C PRO A 159 -20.04 -21.58 -66.42
N LYS A 160 -20.68 -20.98 -67.42
CA LYS A 160 -20.62 -21.44 -68.82
C LYS A 160 -19.17 -21.37 -69.31
N LEU A 161 -18.49 -22.51 -69.40
CA LEU A 161 -17.20 -22.60 -70.09
C LEU A 161 -17.46 -22.74 -71.59
N GLY A 162 -17.56 -21.59 -72.27
CA GLY A 162 -17.59 -21.52 -73.73
C GLY A 162 -16.17 -21.60 -74.29
N ILE A 163 -15.76 -22.79 -74.73
CA ILE A 163 -14.56 -22.97 -75.57
C ILE A 163 -15.04 -23.42 -76.96
N ARG A 164 -14.96 -22.48 -77.91
CA ARG A 164 -15.29 -22.67 -79.32
C ARG A 164 -14.00 -23.04 -80.06
N ILE A 165 -13.78 -24.32 -80.33
CA ILE A 165 -12.66 -24.77 -81.16
C ILE A 165 -13.17 -24.92 -82.60
N ARG A 166 -12.58 -24.11 -83.48
CA ARG A 166 -12.76 -24.15 -84.94
C ARG A 166 -11.55 -24.88 -85.51
N ILE A 167 -11.76 -26.04 -86.13
CA ILE A 167 -10.72 -26.71 -86.92
C ILE A 167 -11.27 -26.90 -88.34
N ARG A 168 -10.38 -26.60 -89.27
CA ARG A 168 -10.54 -26.47 -90.72
C ARG A 168 -10.58 -27.84 -91.38
#